data_AF-A0A4R4M5L6-F1
#
_entry.id   AF-A0A4R4M5L6-F1
#
_cell.length_a   1.000
_cell.length_b   1.000
_cell.length_c   1.000
_cell.angle_alpha   90.00
_cell.angle_beta   90.00
_cell.angle_gamma   90.00
#
_symmetry.space_group_name_H-M   'P 1'
#
loop_
_entity.id
_entity.type
_entity.pdbx_description
1 polymer ?
#
loop_
_entity_poly.entity_id
_entity_poly.type
_entity_poly.pdbx_seq_one_letter_code
_entity_poly.pdbx_strand_id
1 'polypeptide(L)'
;MLIVTTDGVAGYEIRSVLGEVIGTAVQSGQGGAPQPGSGGSSATFRVTGEQPAASLAAARREAVDRLGEEARRKGANTVVGMRFDTAAVGGGLEVCAYGTAVWAEPAQRRDQPQQQAHP
;
A
#
# COMPACT_ATOMS: atom_id res chain seq x y z
N MET A 1 -2.11 -8.93 7.00
CA MET A 1 -0.68 -8.78 6.71
C MET A 1 -0.25 -7.41 7.18
N LEU A 2 0.86 -7.30 7.90
CA LEU A 2 1.33 -6.02 8.42
C LEU A 2 2.12 -5.27 7.33
N ILE A 3 1.82 -3.99 7.09
CA ILE A 3 2.55 -3.14 6.15
C ILE A 3 2.92 -1.87 6.91
N VAL A 4 4.21 -1.56 6.96
CA VAL A 4 4.73 -0.40 7.68
C VAL A 4 5.66 0.43 6.82
N THR A 5 5.70 1.72 7.10
CA THR A 5 6.64 2.66 6.48
C THR A 5 8.00 2.67 7.18
N THR A 6 8.11 2.13 8.38
CA THR A 6 9.39 1.96 9.06
C THR A 6 10.19 0.81 8.45
N ASP A 7 11.52 0.87 8.55
CA ASP A 7 12.39 -0.19 8.01
C ASP A 7 12.36 -1.49 8.84
N GLY A 8 11.78 -1.43 10.04
CA GLY A 8 11.54 -2.57 10.91
C GLY A 8 10.26 -2.41 11.73
N VAL A 9 9.87 -3.46 12.45
CA VAL A 9 8.66 -3.48 13.28
C VAL A 9 9.08 -3.64 14.74
N ALA A 10 8.80 -2.65 15.58
CA ALA A 10 9.14 -2.71 17.00
C ALA A 10 8.45 -3.90 17.68
N GLY A 11 9.21 -4.66 18.47
CA GLY A 11 8.72 -5.90 19.08
C GLY A 11 8.68 -7.11 18.15
N TYR A 12 9.23 -7.01 16.93
CA TYR A 12 9.39 -8.12 16.00
C TYR A 12 10.83 -8.21 15.51
N GLU A 13 11.30 -9.44 15.24
CA GLU A 13 12.55 -9.72 14.54
C GLU A 13 12.25 -10.15 13.10
N ILE A 14 12.94 -9.53 12.13
CA ILE A 14 12.92 -9.98 10.74
C ILE A 14 13.78 -11.24 10.62
N ARG A 15 13.17 -12.37 10.26
CA ARG A 15 13.87 -13.65 10.06
C ARG A 15 14.44 -13.79 8.65
N SER A 16 13.67 -13.36 7.66
CA SER A 16 14.01 -13.53 6.25
C SER A 16 13.52 -12.36 5.43
N VAL A 17 14.33 -11.94 4.45
CA VAL A 17 13.96 -10.97 3.42
C VAL A 17 13.62 -11.73 2.14
N LEU A 18 12.45 -11.45 1.58
CA LEU A 18 11.86 -12.17 0.44
C LEU A 18 11.87 -11.33 -0.85
N GLY A 19 12.56 -10.19 -0.82
CA GLY A 19 12.74 -9.27 -1.94
C GLY A 19 11.80 -8.07 -1.91
N GLU A 20 11.90 -7.25 -2.94
CA GLU A 20 11.03 -6.11 -3.19
C GLU A 20 9.61 -6.55 -3.53
N VAL A 21 8.62 -5.70 -3.27
CA VAL A 21 7.24 -5.88 -3.76
C VAL A 21 6.67 -4.55 -4.21
N ILE A 22 5.82 -4.59 -5.23
CA ILE A 22 5.28 -3.45 -5.95
C ILE A 22 3.79 -3.69 -6.25
N GLY A 23 2.98 -2.68 -5.97
CA GLY A 23 1.57 -2.64 -6.38
C GLY A 23 1.26 -1.29 -7.02
N THR A 24 0.73 -1.31 -8.24
CA THR A 24 0.35 -0.09 -8.96
C THR A 24 -1.16 -0.02 -9.12
N ALA A 25 -1.71 1.19 -9.15
CA ALA A 25 -3.09 1.47 -9.52
C ALA A 25 -3.14 2.80 -10.28
N VAL A 26 -4.07 2.92 -11.23
CA VAL A 26 -4.20 4.12 -12.05
C VAL A 26 -5.52 4.80 -11.72
N GLN A 27 -5.44 6.07 -11.33
CA GLN A 27 -6.59 6.95 -11.25
C GLN A 27 -6.74 7.67 -12.59
N SER A 28 -7.64 7.18 -13.43
CA SER A 28 -8.07 7.91 -14.61
C SER A 28 -8.85 9.15 -14.18
N GLY A 29 -8.44 10.33 -14.65
CA GLY A 29 -9.35 11.48 -14.65
C GLY A 29 -10.61 11.07 -15.42
N GLN A 30 -11.81 11.28 -14.85
CA GLN A 30 -13.06 11.05 -15.58
C GLN A 30 -13.16 12.07 -16.73
N GLY A 31 -12.48 11.75 -17.84
CA GLY A 31 -12.63 12.35 -19.15
C GLY A 31 -13.03 11.28 -20.14
N GLY A 32 -14.00 10.43 -19.77
CA GLY A 32 -14.69 9.60 -20.74
C GLY A 32 -15.43 10.53 -21.71
N ALA A 33 -15.01 10.55 -22.97
CA ALA A 33 -15.66 11.32 -24.02
C ALA A 33 -17.18 11.07 -23.99
N PRO A 34 -18.04 12.10 -24.12
CA PRO A 34 -19.46 11.87 -24.24
C PRO A 34 -19.70 11.01 -25.48
N GLN A 35 -20.24 9.82 -25.27
CA GLN A 35 -20.68 8.94 -26.34
C GLN A 35 -21.75 9.71 -27.14
N PRO A 36 -21.53 10.02 -28.43
CA PRO A 36 -22.52 10.74 -29.21
C PRO A 36 -23.69 9.78 -29.48
N GLY A 37 -24.81 9.96 -28.75
CA GLY A 37 -26.01 9.16 -28.96
C GLY A 37 -26.94 8.97 -27.76
N SER A 38 -26.53 9.29 -26.53
CA SER A 38 -27.43 9.20 -25.38
C SER A 38 -28.27 10.48 -25.27
N GLY A 39 -29.34 10.54 -26.06
CA GLY A 39 -30.42 11.51 -25.91
C GLY A 39 -31.15 11.30 -24.58
N GLY A 40 -30.65 11.92 -23.52
CA GLY A 40 -31.20 11.79 -22.18
C GLY A 40 -30.65 12.86 -21.25
N SER A 41 -31.38 13.96 -21.19
CA SER A 41 -31.29 15.07 -20.25
C SER A 41 -30.62 14.73 -18.89
N SER A 42 -29.48 15.35 -18.60
CA SER A 42 -29.14 15.86 -17.25
C SER A 42 -27.75 16.50 -17.29
N ALA A 43 -27.75 17.82 -17.51
CA ALA A 43 -26.63 18.72 -17.31
C ALA A 43 -26.31 18.92 -15.80
N THR A 44 -26.24 17.83 -15.03
CA THR A 44 -26.16 17.91 -13.56
C THR A 44 -25.21 16.89 -12.92
N PHE A 45 -24.39 16.18 -13.70
CA PHE A 45 -23.40 15.29 -13.09
C PHE A 45 -22.11 16.04 -12.75
N ARG A 46 -22.01 16.32 -11.44
CA ARG A 46 -20.79 16.61 -10.65
C ARG A 46 -20.37 18.07 -10.53
N VAL A 47 -21.33 18.90 -10.11
CA VAL A 47 -21.06 19.94 -9.12
C VAL A 47 -20.82 19.26 -7.77
N THR A 48 -19.63 18.72 -7.53
CA THR A 48 -19.06 18.53 -6.18
C THR A 48 -17.54 18.56 -6.31
N GLY A 49 -16.91 19.63 -5.84
CA GLY A 49 -15.45 19.83 -5.82
C GLY A 49 -14.68 18.88 -4.88
N GLU A 50 -15.21 17.68 -4.63
CA GLU A 50 -14.73 16.72 -3.63
C GLU A 50 -14.30 15.36 -4.24
N GLN A 51 -14.47 15.16 -5.54
CA GLN A 51 -14.27 13.86 -6.21
C GLN A 51 -12.80 13.44 -6.49
N PRO A 52 -11.80 14.34 -6.66
CA PRO A 52 -10.43 13.91 -6.95
C PRO A 52 -9.78 13.15 -5.79
N ALA A 53 -9.95 13.67 -4.57
CA ALA A 53 -9.31 13.10 -3.38
C ALA A 53 -9.86 11.71 -3.02
N ALA A 54 -11.17 11.50 -3.18
CA ALA A 54 -11.79 10.19 -2.98
C ALA A 54 -11.27 9.15 -3.99
N SER A 55 -11.12 9.54 -5.26
CA SER A 55 -10.58 8.65 -6.31
C SER A 55 -9.10 8.32 -6.11
N LEU A 56 -8.30 9.27 -5.63
CA LEU A 56 -6.89 9.05 -5.33
C LEU A 56 -6.69 8.16 -4.10
N ALA A 57 -7.52 8.34 -3.07
CA ALA A 57 -7.51 7.48 -1.89
C ALA A 57 -7.87 6.02 -2.25
N ALA A 58 -8.80 5.82 -3.20
CA ALA A 58 -9.12 4.50 -3.72
C ALA A 58 -7.93 3.88 -4.46
N ALA A 59 -7.29 4.62 -5.37
CA ALA A 59 -6.10 4.15 -6.09
C ALA A 59 -4.95 3.79 -5.13
N ARG A 60 -4.72 4.59 -4.08
CA ARG A 60 -3.73 4.27 -3.03
C ARG A 60 -4.05 2.96 -2.31
N ARG A 61 -5.32 2.73 -1.95
CA ARG A 61 -5.74 1.48 -1.30
C ARG A 61 -5.52 0.28 -2.22
N GLU A 62 -5.93 0.39 -3.48
CA GLU A 62 -5.74 -0.67 -4.49
C GLU A 62 -4.25 -1.00 -4.70
N ALA A 63 -3.39 0.02 -4.78
CA ALA A 63 -1.94 -0.17 -4.88
C ALA A 63 -1.37 -0.92 -3.66
N VAL A 64 -1.82 -0.57 -2.44
CA VAL A 64 -1.41 -1.28 -1.21
C VAL A 64 -1.90 -2.72 -1.18
N ASP A 65 -3.15 -2.96 -1.61
CA ASP A 65 -3.73 -4.30 -1.64
C ASP A 65 -2.95 -5.19 -2.62
N ARG A 66 -2.64 -4.69 -3.83
CA ARG A 66 -1.82 -5.40 -4.83
C ARG A 66 -0.41 -5.70 -4.34
N LEU A 67 0.25 -4.72 -3.70
CA LEU A 67 1.54 -4.93 -3.06
C LEU A 67 1.44 -6.03 -1.99
N GLY A 68 0.33 -6.06 -1.24
CA GLY A 68 0.09 -7.08 -0.23
C GLY A 68 -0.15 -8.48 -0.80
N GLU A 69 -0.86 -8.57 -1.92
CA GLU A 69 -1.05 -9.83 -2.64
C GLU A 69 0.26 -10.38 -3.22
N GLU A 70 1.13 -9.51 -3.75
CA GLU A 70 2.46 -9.92 -4.19
C GLU A 70 3.32 -10.41 -3.01
N ALA A 71 3.33 -9.70 -1.89
CA ALA A 71 4.04 -10.12 -0.69
C ALA A 71 3.56 -11.49 -0.20
N ARG A 72 2.25 -11.74 -0.18
CA ARG A 72 1.69 -13.07 0.17
C ARG A 72 2.12 -14.15 -0.81
N ARG A 73 2.15 -13.86 -2.12
CA ARG A 73 2.64 -14.81 -3.13
C ARG A 73 4.11 -15.19 -2.92
N LYS A 74 4.93 -14.27 -2.39
CA LYS A 74 6.32 -14.52 -1.99
C LYS A 74 6.46 -15.23 -0.64
N GLY A 75 5.36 -15.53 0.05
CA GLY A 75 5.36 -16.16 1.38
C GLY A 75 5.65 -15.19 2.53
N ALA A 76 5.61 -13.88 2.30
CA ALA A 76 5.84 -12.89 3.33
C ALA A 76 4.61 -12.70 4.22
N ASN A 77 4.86 -12.37 5.49
CA ASN A 77 3.81 -12.00 6.45
C ASN A 77 3.77 -10.49 6.75
N THR A 78 4.82 -9.77 6.32
CA THR A 78 5.03 -8.35 6.60
C THR A 78 5.69 -7.65 5.41
N VAL A 79 5.35 -6.38 5.19
CA VAL A 79 6.11 -5.47 4.30
C VAL A 79 6.64 -4.30 5.12
N VAL A 80 7.94 -4.04 5.00
CA VAL A 80 8.63 -2.92 5.66
C VAL A 80 9.12 -1.90 4.64
N GLY A 81 9.46 -0.71 5.12
CA GLY A 81 10.00 0.37 4.28
C GLY A 81 9.03 0.81 3.18
N MET A 82 7.72 0.64 3.38
CA MET A 82 6.72 0.94 2.35
C MET A 82 6.72 2.44 2.02
N ARG A 83 6.66 2.75 0.73
CA ARG A 83 6.60 4.12 0.19
C ARG A 83 5.58 4.18 -0.95
N PHE A 84 5.17 5.40 -1.26
CA PHE A 84 4.41 5.70 -2.47
C PHE A 84 5.27 6.49 -3.45
N ASP A 85 5.13 6.18 -4.73
CA ASP A 85 5.52 7.02 -5.84
C ASP A 85 4.30 7.30 -6.72
N THR A 86 4.31 8.41 -7.45
CA THR A 86 3.21 8.79 -8.35
C THR A 86 3.75 9.33 -9.66
N ALA A 87 3.22 8.83 -10.78
CA ALA A 87 3.58 9.27 -12.12
C ALA A 87 2.33 9.72 -12.89
N ALA A 88 2.44 10.76 -13.71
CA ALA A 88 1.36 11.15 -14.62
C ALA A 88 1.41 10.25 -15.86
N VAL A 89 0.31 9.57 -16.17
CA VAL A 89 0.22 8.65 -17.32
C VAL A 89 -1.06 8.96 -18.09
N GLY A 90 -0.93 9.42 -19.34
CA GLY A 90 -2.03 9.49 -20.30
C GLY A 90 -3.30 10.19 -19.82
N GLY A 91 -3.19 11.34 -19.13
CA GLY A 91 -4.34 12.08 -18.60
C GLY A 91 -4.89 11.57 -17.26
N GLY A 92 -4.21 10.61 -16.62
CA GLY A 92 -4.46 10.14 -15.26
C GLY A 92 -3.20 10.18 -14.39
N LEU A 93 -3.35 9.73 -13.15
CA LEU A 93 -2.26 9.57 -12.19
C LEU A 93 -2.09 8.09 -11.84
N GLU A 94 -0.91 7.55 -12.11
CA GLU A 94 -0.49 6.26 -11.58
C GLU A 94 0.02 6.44 -10.15
N VAL A 95 -0.44 5.56 -9.26
CA VAL A 95 0.04 5.44 -7.88
C VAL A 95 0.75 4.09 -7.77
N CYS A 96 2.01 4.14 -7.39
CA CYS A 96 2.84 2.97 -7.12
C CYS A 96 3.12 2.89 -5.63
N ALA A 97 2.79 1.76 -5.00
CA ALA A 97 3.24 1.41 -3.66
C ALA A 97 4.37 0.38 -3.80
N TYR A 98 5.48 0.59 -3.09
CA TYR A 98 6.60 -0.35 -3.09
C TYR A 98 7.18 -0.51 -1.68
N GLY A 99 7.83 -1.64 -1.43
CA GLY A 99 8.47 -1.94 -0.16
C GLY A 99 9.25 -3.24 -0.20
N THR A 100 9.67 -3.73 0.98
CA THR A 100 10.40 -5.00 1.11
C THR A 100 9.54 -6.04 1.81
N ALA A 101 9.30 -7.16 1.14
CA ALA A 101 8.58 -8.30 1.70
C ALA A 101 9.50 -9.09 2.65
N VAL A 102 9.02 -9.35 3.86
CA VAL A 102 9.79 -10.03 4.91
C VAL A 102 8.92 -11.03 5.68
N TRP A 103 9.58 -12.00 6.30
CA TRP A 103 9.00 -12.81 7.37
C TRP A 103 9.47 -12.26 8.71
N ALA A 104 8.55 -11.73 9.50
CA ALA A 104 8.82 -11.20 10.83
C ALA A 104 8.09 -12.00 11.92
N GLU A 105 8.75 -12.21 13.06
CA GLU A 105 8.21 -12.92 14.21
C GLU A 105 8.27 -12.04 15.45
N PRO A 106 7.35 -12.16 16.42
CA PRO A 106 7.46 -11.42 17.68
C PRO A 106 8.82 -11.67 18.33
N ALA A 107 9.54 -10.59 18.64
CA ALA A 107 10.80 -10.67 19.35
C ALA A 107 10.52 -11.29 20.73
N GLN A 108 11.16 -12.41 21.04
CA GLN A 108 11.02 -12.98 22.37
C GLN A 108 11.54 -11.97 23.37
N ARG A 109 10.69 -11.59 24.33
CA ARG A 109 11.13 -10.82 25.49
C ARG A 109 12.23 -11.65 26.15
N ARG A 110 13.48 -11.24 26.03
CA ARG A 110 14.54 -11.74 26.90
C ARG A 110 14.22 -11.20 28.29
N ASP A 111 13.34 -11.90 29.00
CA ASP A 111 13.28 -11.81 30.44
C ASP A 111 14.68 -12.19 30.92
N GLN A 112 15.49 -11.20 31.32
CA GLN A 112 16.62 -11.46 32.19
C GLN A 112 16.06 -11.55 33.61
N PRO A 113 16.04 -12.76 34.19
CA PRO A 113 16.42 -12.89 35.57
C PRO A 113 17.63 -13.83 35.69
N GLN A 114 18.53 -13.49 36.63
CA GLN A 114 19.70 -14.24 37.11
C GLN A 114 21.08 -13.82 36.57
N GLN A 115 21.49 -12.58 36.86
CA GLN A 115 22.79 -12.39 37.53
C GLN A 115 22.48 -12.35 39.04
N GLN A 116 22.29 -13.52 39.63
CA GLN A 116 23.33 -14.20 40.41
C GLN A 116 23.70 -13.36 41.63
N ALA A 117 22.93 -13.59 42.69
CA ALA A 117 23.44 -13.53 44.04
C ALA A 117 24.81 -14.23 44.08
N HIS A 118 25.84 -13.49 44.44
CA HIS A 118 27.12 -14.04 44.87
C HIS A 118 27.20 -13.85 46.40
N PRO A 119 27.79 -14.81 47.12
CA PRO A 119 27.51 -15.14 48.52
C PRO A 119 27.97 -14.11 49.55
#